data_AF-A0A2T0TJ48-F1
#
_entry.id   AF-A0A2T0TJ48-F1
#
_cell.length_a   1.000
_cell.length_b   1.000
_cell.length_c   1.000
_cell.angle_alpha   90.00
_cell.angle_beta   90.00
_cell.angle_gamma   90.00
#
_symmetry.space_group_name_H-M   'P 1'
#
loop_
_entity.id
_entity.type
_entity.pdbx_description
1 polymer ?
#
loop_
_entity_poly.entity_id
_entity_poly.type
_entity_poly.pdbx_seq_one_letter_code
_entity_poly.pdbx_strand_id
1 'polypeptide(L)'
;MIAVSGKGSGRISIAGLVCVRAGHRSRLIYRTKVHRGRKGERRSFAETDYAALLGAAHHQLGGPIVLTWDNLNTHISAAMRALIAARDWLHVIRLPAYAPDLNPVEHV
;
A
#
# COMPACT_ATOMS: atom_id res chain seq x y z
N MET A 1 18.36 6.47 -8.40
CA MET A 1 17.34 6.64 -9.45
C MET A 1 17.35 5.38 -10.31
N ILE A 2 16.27 4.61 -10.36
CA ILE A 2 16.19 3.40 -11.20
C ILE A 2 15.55 3.82 -12.53
N ALA A 3 16.30 3.72 -13.62
CA ALA A 3 15.76 3.98 -14.95
C ALA A 3 14.90 2.78 -15.40
N VAL A 4 13.64 3.04 -15.75
CA VAL A 4 12.75 2.05 -16.35
C VAL A 4 12.50 2.50 -17.80
N SER A 5 12.79 1.64 -18.78
CA SER A 5 12.58 1.98 -20.19
C SER A 5 11.07 1.95 -20.51
N GLY A 6 10.54 3.06 -21.01
CA GLY A 6 9.11 3.24 -21.31
C GLY A 6 8.67 2.73 -22.68
N LYS A 7 9.36 1.73 -23.27
CA LYS A 7 9.01 1.20 -24.59
C LYS A 7 8.19 -0.09 -24.47
N GLY A 8 6.88 0.07 -24.31
CA GLY A 8 5.88 -1.02 -24.31
C GLY A 8 4.54 -0.60 -23.69
N SER A 9 3.44 -1.27 -24.06
CA SER A 9 2.09 -1.04 -23.50
C SER A 9 1.92 -1.50 -22.04
N GLY A 10 2.98 -2.02 -21.42
CA GLY A 10 2.99 -2.48 -20.05
C GLY A 10 3.00 -1.33 -19.04
N ARG A 11 2.25 -1.48 -17.95
CA ARG A 11 2.22 -0.53 -16.83
C ARG A 11 2.76 -1.22 -15.58
N ILE A 12 3.50 -0.50 -14.74
CA ILE A 12 3.87 -0.99 -13.41
C ILE A 12 3.11 -0.15 -12.39
N SER A 13 2.35 -0.82 -11.51
CA SER A 13 1.81 -0.19 -10.32
C SER A 13 2.73 -0.49 -9.14
N ILE A 14 2.89 0.48 -8.24
CA ILE A 14 3.63 0.32 -7.00
C ILE A 14 2.69 0.70 -5.85
N ALA A 15 2.68 -0.12 -4.80
CA ALA A 15 2.08 0.22 -3.51
C ALA A 15 3.19 0.20 -2.46
N GLY A 16 3.34 1.29 -1.70
CA GLY A 16 4.43 1.47 -0.74
C GLY A 16 3.93 1.92 0.62
N LEU A 17 4.66 1.52 1.66
CA LEU A 17 4.50 1.94 3.04
C LEU A 17 5.79 2.60 3.49
N VAL A 18 5.70 3.87 3.88
CA VAL A 18 6.77 4.54 4.62
C VAL A 18 6.55 4.22 6.10
N CYS A 19 7.49 3.50 6.69
CA CYS A 19 7.39 2.97 8.03
C CYS A 19 8.34 3.72 8.96
N VAL A 20 7.81 4.29 10.04
CA VAL A 20 8.56 5.07 11.03
C VAL A 20 8.35 4.48 12.43
N ARG A 21 9.42 4.44 13.22
CA ARG A 21 9.39 4.04 14.63
C ARG A 21 10.48 4.81 15.36
N ALA A 22 10.14 5.44 16.48
CA ALA A 22 11.09 6.23 17.27
C ALA A 22 12.31 5.38 17.65
N GLY A 23 13.53 5.90 17.45
CA GLY A 23 14.77 5.17 17.72
C GLY A 23 15.16 4.13 16.66
N HIS A 24 14.41 4.00 15.56
CA HIS A 24 14.74 3.09 14.45
C HIS A 24 14.84 3.84 13.12
N ARG A 25 15.68 3.33 12.22
CA ARG A 25 15.77 3.82 10.84
C ARG A 25 14.45 3.61 10.11
N SER A 26 13.95 4.66 9.46
CA SER A 26 12.78 4.58 8.58
C SER A 26 12.98 3.56 7.45
N ARG A 27 11.91 2.88 7.06
CA ARG A 27 11.93 1.83 6.02
C ARG A 27 10.85 2.07 4.99
N LEU A 28 11.16 1.79 3.72
CA LEU A 28 10.18 1.73 2.65
C LEU A 28 9.91 0.26 2.33
N ILE A 29 8.68 -0.20 2.58
CA ILE A 29 8.23 -1.55 2.23
C ILE A 29 7.24 -1.41 1.09
N TYR A 30 7.52 -2.02 -0.06
CA TYR A 30 6.70 -1.86 -1.25
C TYR A 30 6.48 -3.17 -2.00
N ARG A 31 5.42 -3.18 -2.81
CA ARG A 31 5.15 -4.22 -3.81
C ARG A 31 5.00 -3.56 -5.17
N THR A 32 5.51 -4.23 -6.20
CA THR A 32 5.28 -3.86 -7.59
C THR A 32 4.38 -4.87 -8.26
N LYS A 33 3.52 -4.41 -9.17
CA LYS A 33 2.65 -5.23 -9.99
C LYS A 33 2.80 -4.83 -11.44
N VAL A 34 3.23 -5.76 -12.28
CA VAL A 34 3.43 -5.55 -13.71
C VAL A 34 2.16 -5.95 -14.44
N HIS A 35 1.58 -4.99 -15.15
CA HIS A 35 0.40 -5.17 -16.01
C HIS A 35 0.85 -5.39 -17.44
N ARG A 36 0.43 -6.50 -18.03
CA ARG A 36 0.84 -6.91 -19.39
C ARG A 36 -0.21 -6.59 -20.45
N GLY A 37 -1.33 -5.98 -20.07
CA GLY A 37 -2.41 -5.59 -20.98
C GLY A 37 -3.31 -6.75 -21.40
N ARG A 38 -3.37 -7.83 -20.59
CA ARG A 38 -4.21 -8.99 -20.91
C ARG A 38 -5.70 -8.65 -20.72
N LYS A 39 -6.57 -9.22 -21.56
CA LYS A 39 -8.04 -9.05 -21.43
C LYS A 39 -8.48 -9.53 -20.04
N GLY A 40 -9.15 -8.66 -19.27
CA GLY A 40 -9.60 -8.95 -17.89
C GLY A 40 -8.55 -8.73 -16.79
N GLU A 41 -7.34 -8.30 -17.12
CA GLU A 41 -6.30 -8.02 -16.12
C GLU A 41 -6.64 -6.76 -15.31
N ARG A 42 -6.74 -6.89 -13.99
CA ARG A 42 -6.93 -5.75 -13.08
C ARG A 42 -5.69 -4.86 -13.12
N ARG A 43 -5.87 -3.64 -13.61
CA ARG A 43 -4.83 -2.62 -13.80
C ARG A 43 -4.36 -1.94 -12.51
N SER A 44 -4.78 -2.44 -11.34
CA SER A 44 -4.48 -1.88 -10.02
C SER A 44 -4.27 -2.98 -8.98
N PHE A 45 -3.84 -2.57 -7.79
CA PHE A 45 -3.79 -3.43 -6.62
C PHE A 45 -5.21 -3.85 -6.20
N ALA A 46 -5.34 -5.13 -5.87
CA ALA A 46 -6.52 -5.71 -5.25
C ALA A 46 -6.37 -5.77 -3.74
N GLU A 47 -7.48 -6.06 -3.07
CA GLU A 47 -7.53 -6.22 -1.63
C GLU A 47 -6.52 -7.26 -1.12
N THR A 48 -6.38 -8.37 -1.84
CA THR A 48 -5.39 -9.42 -1.54
C THR A 48 -3.95 -8.94 -1.67
N ASP A 49 -3.67 -8.06 -2.65
CA ASP A 49 -2.33 -7.51 -2.84
C ASP A 49 -1.95 -6.58 -1.66
N TYR A 50 -2.89 -5.75 -1.19
CA TYR A 50 -2.70 -4.92 0.01
C TYR A 50 -2.59 -5.76 1.28
N ALA A 51 -3.42 -6.80 1.43
CA ALA A 51 -3.34 -7.71 2.57
C ALA A 51 -1.97 -8.41 2.67
N ALA A 52 -1.40 -8.80 1.52
CA ALA A 52 -0.06 -9.38 1.45
C ALA A 52 1.04 -8.34 1.76
N LEU A 53 0.89 -7.10 1.31
CA LEU A 53 1.80 -6.00 1.66
C LEU A 53 1.79 -5.73 3.18
N LEU A 54 0.61 -5.65 3.79
CA LEU A 54 0.46 -5.44 5.23
C LEU A 54 1.02 -6.60 6.05
N GLY A 55 0.77 -7.85 5.63
CA GLY A 55 1.35 -9.02 6.29
C GLY A 55 2.88 -9.05 6.22
N ALA A 56 3.45 -8.71 5.06
CA ALA A 56 4.90 -8.60 4.91
C ALA A 56 5.48 -7.47 5.78
N ALA A 57 4.77 -6.34 5.89
CA ALA A 57 5.20 -5.23 6.74
C ALA A 57 5.19 -5.61 8.22
N HIS A 58 4.13 -6.27 8.69
CA HIS A 58 4.06 -6.75 10.07
C HIS A 58 5.21 -7.70 10.42
N HIS A 59 5.49 -8.67 9.54
CA HIS A 59 6.60 -9.59 9.73
C HIS A 59 7.97 -8.88 9.78
N GLN A 60 8.20 -7.88 8.93
CA GLN A 60 9.47 -7.14 8.89
C GLN A 60 9.64 -6.12 10.03
N LEU A 61 8.54 -5.55 10.53
CA LEU A 61 8.56 -4.55 11.60
C LEU A 61 8.50 -5.19 13.00
N GLY A 62 7.98 -6.41 13.11
CA GLY A 62 8.00 -7.21 14.34
C GLY A 62 7.13 -6.64 15.46
N GLY A 63 6.04 -5.96 15.13
CA GLY A 63 5.14 -5.36 16.12
C GLY A 63 3.84 -4.81 15.53
N PRO A 64 2.96 -4.28 16.41
CA PRO A 64 1.72 -3.64 16.00
C PRO A 64 1.96 -2.46 15.06
N ILE A 65 1.03 -2.24 14.13
CA ILE A 65 1.11 -1.19 13.11
C ILE A 65 -0.09 -0.27 13.26
N VAL A 66 0.19 1.03 13.34
CA VAL A 66 -0.78 2.08 13.04
C VAL A 66 -0.59 2.48 11.59
N LEU A 67 -1.58 2.17 10.75
CA LEU A 67 -1.59 2.46 9.33
C LEU A 67 -2.43 3.70 9.06
N THR A 68 -1.83 4.69 8.42
CA THR A 68 -2.54 5.85 7.88
C THR A 68 -2.55 5.78 6.36
N TRP A 69 -3.73 5.80 5.74
CA TRP A 69 -3.88 5.77 4.29
C TRP A 69 -5.14 6.50 3.80
N ASP A 70 -5.22 6.77 2.50
CA ASP A 70 -6.31 7.49 1.85
C ASP A 70 -7.62 6.67 1.73
N ASN A 71 -8.65 7.27 1.13
CA ASN A 71 -9.96 6.65 0.93
C ASN A 71 -10.13 6.01 -0.47
N LEU A 72 -9.05 5.49 -1.08
CA LEU A 72 -9.17 4.73 -2.33
C LEU A 72 -10.25 3.63 -2.19
N ASN A 73 -11.06 3.42 -3.23
CA ASN A 73 -12.19 2.48 -3.19
C ASN A 73 -11.81 1.08 -2.67
N THR A 74 -10.61 0.59 -3.02
CA THR A 74 -10.09 -0.69 -2.51
C THR A 74 -9.79 -0.66 -1.01
N HIS A 75 -9.32 0.46 -0.45
CA HIS A 75 -9.03 0.61 0.98
C HIS A 75 -10.31 0.62 1.84
N ILE A 76 -11.40 1.16 1.30
CA ILE A 76 -12.67 1.30 2.03
C ILE A 76 -13.66 0.15 1.75
N SER A 77 -13.33 -0.78 0.86
CA SER A 77 -14.21 -1.89 0.45
C SER A 77 -14.56 -2.80 1.63
N ALA A 78 -15.72 -3.46 1.58
CA ALA A 78 -16.15 -4.38 2.63
C ALA A 78 -15.15 -5.54 2.81
N ALA A 79 -14.59 -6.06 1.71
CA ALA A 79 -13.57 -7.09 1.75
C ALA A 79 -12.30 -6.61 2.45
N MET A 80 -11.85 -5.39 2.18
CA MET A 80 -10.70 -4.80 2.85
C MET A 80 -10.95 -4.60 4.36
N ARG A 81 -12.14 -4.12 4.72
CA ARG A 81 -12.52 -3.97 6.14
C ARG A 81 -12.51 -5.31 6.87
N ALA A 82 -13.03 -6.38 6.26
CA ALA A 82 -12.99 -7.72 6.83
C ALA A 82 -11.54 -8.24 7.01
N LEU A 83 -10.68 -8.00 6.01
CA LEU A 83 -9.26 -8.31 6.12
C LEU A 83 -8.60 -7.55 7.28
N ILE A 84 -8.87 -6.26 7.43
CA ILE A 84 -8.32 -5.46 8.53
C ILE A 84 -8.83 -5.97 9.89
N ALA A 85 -10.14 -6.22 10.02
CA ALA A 85 -10.74 -6.70 11.26
C ALA A 85 -10.19 -8.06 11.73
N ALA A 86 -9.70 -8.89 10.81
CA ALA A 86 -9.05 -10.16 11.14
C ALA A 86 -7.60 -10.02 11.65
N ARG A 87 -7.08 -8.80 11.84
CA ARG A 87 -5.69 -8.52 12.26
C ARG A 87 -5.69 -7.68 13.54
N ASP A 88 -5.53 -8.34 14.67
CA ASP A 88 -5.44 -7.71 16.00
C ASP A 88 -4.25 -6.74 16.16
N TRP A 89 -3.18 -6.96 15.41
CA TRP A 89 -1.98 -6.12 15.37
C TRP A 89 -2.10 -4.87 14.51
N LEU A 90 -3.22 -4.66 13.81
CA LEU A 90 -3.39 -3.57 12.84
C LEU A 90 -4.45 -2.57 13.29
N HIS A 91 -4.04 -1.32 13.50
CA HIS A 91 -4.95 -0.20 13.67
C HIS A 91 -4.92 0.69 12.43
N VAL A 92 -6.08 1.08 11.91
CA VAL A 92 -6.19 1.85 10.67
C VAL A 92 -6.83 3.21 10.94
N ILE A 93 -6.09 4.26 10.61
CA ILE A 93 -6.55 5.65 10.58
C ILE A 93 -6.74 6.04 9.12
N ARG A 94 -7.92 6.56 8.78
CA ARG A 94 -8.18 7.05 7.42
C ARG A 94 -7.93 8.54 7.36
N LEU A 95 -7.26 8.98 6.30
CA LEU A 95 -7.15 10.40 6.02
C LEU A 95 -8.54 11.00 5.72
N PRO A 96 -8.78 12.28 6.05
CA PRO A 96 -9.95 13.01 5.58
C PRO A 96 -10.07 12.93 4.05
N ALA A 97 -11.30 13.01 3.53
CA ALA A 97 -11.48 13.11 2.09
C ALA A 97 -10.78 14.39 1.57
N TYR A 98 -9.94 14.25 0.55
CA TYR A 98 -9.23 15.36 -0.09
C TYR A 98 -8.23 16.12 0.80
N ALA A 99 -7.25 15.39 1.35
CA ALA A 99 -6.08 15.97 2.03
C ALA A 99 -4.75 15.45 1.45
N PRO A 100 -4.44 15.71 0.17
CA PRO A 100 -3.16 15.32 -0.45
C PRO A 100 -1.95 15.86 0.34
N ASP A 101 -2.10 17.07 0.92
CA ASP A 101 -1.11 17.73 1.78
C ASP A 101 -0.72 16.92 3.03
N LEU A 102 -1.54 15.94 3.43
CA LEU A 102 -1.32 15.08 4.60
C LEU A 102 -0.84 13.67 4.26
N ASN A 103 -0.66 13.35 2.97
CA ASN A 103 -0.13 12.07 2.53
C ASN A 103 1.41 12.14 2.41
N PRO A 104 2.19 11.54 3.32
CA PRO A 104 3.64 11.63 3.29
C PRO A 104 4.27 10.94 2.07
N VAL A 105 3.52 10.11 1.34
CA VAL A 105 3.99 9.49 0.08
C VAL A 105 3.90 10.45 -1.13
N GLU A 106 3.18 11.57 -0.99
CA GLU A 106 3.01 12.57 -2.05
C GLU A 106 4.06 13.70 -1.98
N HIS A 107 4.86 13.76 -0.90
CA HIS A 107 5.89 14.80 -0.66
C HIS A 107 7.34 14.27 -0.73
N VAL A 108 7.61 13.31 -1.61
CA VAL A 108 8.96 12.74 -1.81
C VAL A 108 9.71 13.44 -2.92
#